data_AF-A0AAW1RM54-F1
#
_entry.id   AF-A0AAW1RM54-F1
#
_cell.length_a   1.000
_cell.length_b   1.000
_cell.length_c   1.000
_cell.angle_alpha   90.00
_cell.angle_beta   90.00
_cell.angle_gamma   90.00
#
_symmetry.space_group_name_H-M   'P 1'
#
loop_
_entity.id
_entity.type
_entity.pdbx_description
1 polymer ?
#
loop_
_entity_poly.entity_id
_entity_poly.type
_entity_poly.pdbx_seq_one_letter_code
_entity_poly.pdbx_strand_id
1 'polypeptide(L)'
;MCVLQTIAGLEKDILGHKKELLERDETIRDKEKRIYDLKKKNQELEKFKFVLDYKIRELKRQAEPKDEQIADMRDTIKEMEAEIARFHKTNAALDLTLSEYRLKENGLQKEILRQRHTISDGEQVIKHFQNDLTETGQHVMDPHKLKEAVVLLLQRHGGTGGSPSLLAQDVQAEFDRQREFLERTIATLRRKVTVEGEQHRADYVRIRQENMALVRELNQLRRELRAARDGGSQSSLIAALTPKTGGLNQNQLPQPPSPGSSKALTVAKKRTPGSAQRITAPAHWKQAGPVVVVDTEGVMGSPPKAEVEALKTRLLTLQQQLQER
;
A
#
# COMPACT_ATOMS: atom_id res chain seq x y z
N MET A 1 -61.29 94.72 -38.65
CA MET A 1 -61.58 93.26 -38.69
C MET A 1 -60.31 92.41 -38.54
N CYS A 2 -59.22 92.67 -39.27
CA CYS A 2 -57.99 91.84 -39.22
C CYS A 2 -57.36 91.73 -37.81
N VAL A 3 -57.23 92.83 -37.07
CA VAL A 3 -56.60 92.85 -35.72
C VAL A 3 -57.38 92.05 -34.67
N LEU A 4 -58.73 92.09 -34.70
CA LEU A 4 -59.56 91.34 -33.75
C LEU A 4 -59.45 89.81 -33.97
N GLN A 5 -59.28 89.38 -35.21
CA GLN A 5 -59.11 87.97 -35.55
C GLN A 5 -57.74 87.43 -35.10
N THR A 6 -56.69 88.26 -35.18
CA THR A 6 -55.37 87.94 -34.62
C THR A 6 -55.40 87.84 -33.10
N ILE A 7 -56.08 88.77 -32.43
CA ILE A 7 -56.24 88.74 -30.97
C ILE A 7 -56.98 87.47 -30.53
N ALA A 8 -58.09 87.12 -31.18
CA ALA A 8 -58.84 85.90 -30.88
C ALA A 8 -58.03 84.60 -31.13
N GLY A 9 -57.15 84.59 -32.15
CA GLY A 9 -56.22 83.49 -32.38
C GLY A 9 -55.21 83.33 -31.25
N LEU A 10 -54.56 84.43 -30.85
CA LEU A 10 -53.62 84.45 -29.73
C LEU A 10 -54.28 84.06 -28.40
N GLU A 11 -55.53 84.48 -28.15
CA GLU A 11 -56.30 84.06 -26.97
C GLU A 11 -56.56 82.55 -26.94
N LYS A 12 -56.85 81.95 -28.11
CA LYS A 12 -57.02 80.50 -28.24
C LYS A 12 -55.70 79.74 -28.02
N ASP A 13 -54.60 80.25 -28.55
CA ASP A 13 -53.27 79.66 -28.36
C ASP A 13 -52.84 79.76 -26.89
N ILE A 14 -53.12 80.88 -26.22
CA ILE A 14 -52.91 81.04 -24.78
C ILE A 14 -53.74 80.02 -23.98
N LEU A 15 -55.00 79.79 -24.36
CA LEU A 15 -55.84 78.76 -23.72
C LEU A 15 -55.30 77.34 -23.97
N GLY A 16 -54.83 77.07 -25.19
CA GLY A 16 -54.19 75.79 -25.55
C GLY A 16 -52.94 75.53 -24.72
N HIS A 17 -52.02 76.50 -24.67
CA HIS A 17 -50.80 76.41 -23.86
C HIS A 17 -51.08 76.27 -22.37
N LYS A 18 -52.10 76.96 -21.84
CA LYS A 18 -52.53 76.77 -20.45
C LYS A 18 -52.99 75.33 -20.17
N LYS A 19 -53.77 74.74 -21.09
CA LYS A 19 -54.22 73.35 -20.95
C LYS A 19 -53.06 72.37 -21.01
N GLU A 20 -52.14 72.58 -21.96
CA GLU A 20 -50.94 71.75 -22.12
C GLU A 20 -50.00 71.84 -20.91
N LEU A 21 -49.88 73.03 -20.30
CA LEU A 21 -49.16 73.20 -19.04
C LEU A 21 -49.81 72.41 -17.91
N LEU A 22 -51.14 72.44 -17.78
CA LEU A 22 -51.84 71.66 -16.76
C LEU A 22 -51.62 70.14 -16.93
N GLU A 23 -51.69 69.63 -18.17
CA GLU A 23 -51.45 68.21 -18.47
C GLU A 23 -49.98 67.81 -18.19
N ARG A 24 -49.03 68.73 -18.45
CA ARG A 24 -47.62 68.53 -18.08
C ARG A 24 -47.42 68.52 -16.57
N ASP A 25 -48.05 69.44 -15.85
CA ASP A 25 -47.97 69.51 -14.39
C ASP A 25 -48.55 68.24 -13.73
N GLU A 26 -49.64 67.70 -14.28
CA GLU A 26 -50.20 66.42 -13.84
C GLU A 26 -49.23 65.25 -14.09
N THR A 27 -48.64 65.20 -15.29
CA THR A 27 -47.62 64.18 -15.63
C THR A 27 -46.38 64.29 -14.74
N ILE A 28 -45.93 65.51 -14.43
CA ILE A 28 -44.81 65.76 -13.53
C ILE A 28 -45.15 65.23 -12.14
N ARG A 29 -46.34 65.54 -11.62
CA ARG A 29 -46.80 65.08 -10.30
C ARG A 29 -46.84 63.55 -10.20
N ASP A 30 -47.29 62.86 -11.26
CA ASP A 30 -47.30 61.40 -11.29
C ASP A 30 -45.88 60.81 -11.30
N LYS A 31 -44.98 61.40 -12.08
CA LYS A 31 -43.56 61.01 -12.10
C LYS A 31 -42.90 61.27 -10.75
N GLU A 32 -43.17 62.40 -10.10
CA GLU A 32 -42.67 62.73 -8.76
C GLU A 32 -43.15 61.72 -7.71
N LYS A 33 -44.43 61.35 -7.75
CA LYS A 33 -44.98 60.30 -6.89
C LYS A 33 -44.28 58.96 -7.14
N ARG A 34 -44.06 58.59 -8.40
CA ARG A 34 -43.32 57.35 -8.74
C ARG A 34 -41.89 57.38 -8.24
N ILE A 35 -41.20 58.52 -8.37
CA ILE A 35 -39.84 58.71 -7.84
C ILE A 35 -39.84 58.56 -6.32
N TYR A 36 -40.83 59.11 -5.63
CA TYR A 36 -40.96 58.97 -4.18
C TYR A 36 -41.12 57.51 -3.75
N ASP A 37 -42.03 56.77 -4.40
CA ASP A 37 -42.25 55.34 -4.10
C ASP A 37 -41.00 54.50 -4.37
N LEU A 38 -40.29 54.78 -5.47
CA LEU A 38 -39.04 54.10 -5.80
C LEU A 38 -37.92 54.43 -4.79
N LYS A 39 -37.81 55.69 -4.35
CA LYS A 39 -36.86 56.08 -3.30
C LYS A 39 -37.13 55.34 -2.00
N LYS A 40 -38.40 55.22 -1.60
CA LYS A 40 -38.79 54.47 -0.39
C LYS A 40 -38.42 52.99 -0.51
N LYS A 41 -38.73 52.35 -1.64
CA LYS A 41 -38.33 50.95 -1.90
C LYS A 41 -36.82 50.77 -1.92
N ASN A 42 -36.08 51.73 -2.47
CA ASN A 42 -34.62 51.68 -2.49
C ASN A 42 -34.03 51.74 -1.06
N GLN A 43 -34.58 52.60 -0.20
CA GLN A 43 -34.21 52.63 1.23
C GLN A 43 -34.52 51.31 1.95
N GLU A 44 -35.64 50.66 1.63
CA GLU A 44 -35.96 49.34 2.18
C GLU A 44 -34.97 48.27 1.70
N LEU A 45 -34.59 48.29 0.42
CA LEU A 45 -33.57 47.40 -0.14
C LEU A 45 -32.19 47.60 0.51
N GLU A 46 -31.80 48.84 0.79
CA GLU A 46 -30.57 49.13 1.54
C GLU A 46 -30.60 48.50 2.93
N LYS A 47 -31.74 48.58 3.64
CA LYS A 47 -31.90 47.90 4.94
C LYS A 47 -31.78 46.39 4.81
N PHE A 48 -32.42 45.79 3.80
CA PHE A 48 -32.29 44.34 3.56
C PHE A 48 -30.84 43.94 3.25
N LYS A 49 -30.13 44.75 2.45
CA LYS A 49 -28.71 44.55 2.17
C LYS A 49 -27.90 44.52 3.46
N PHE A 50 -28.10 45.49 4.37
CA PHE A 50 -27.39 45.51 5.65
C PHE A 50 -27.63 44.25 6.50
N VAL A 51 -28.88 43.77 6.56
CA VAL A 51 -29.23 42.56 7.30
C VAL A 51 -28.56 41.33 6.68
N LEU A 52 -28.59 41.21 5.34
CA LEU A 52 -27.95 40.10 4.63
C LEU A 52 -26.43 40.13 4.76
N ASP A 53 -25.80 41.30 4.64
CA ASP A 53 -24.35 41.47 4.82
C ASP A 53 -23.92 41.12 6.25
N TYR A 54 -24.73 41.45 7.25
CA TYR A 54 -24.51 41.00 8.62
C TYR A 54 -24.61 39.47 8.72
N LYS A 55 -25.68 38.88 8.16
CA LYS A 55 -25.88 37.42 8.22
C LYS A 55 -24.77 36.65 7.51
N ILE A 56 -24.31 37.12 6.36
CA ILE A 56 -23.18 36.54 5.63
C ILE A 56 -21.92 36.60 6.47
N ARG A 57 -21.61 37.74 7.10
CA ARG A 57 -20.43 37.88 7.96
C ARG A 57 -20.47 36.96 9.17
N GLU A 58 -21.62 36.86 9.84
CA GLU A 58 -21.77 35.98 10.99
C GLU A 58 -21.64 34.50 10.59
N LEU A 59 -22.24 34.09 9.48
CA LEU A 59 -22.09 32.71 8.98
C LEU A 59 -20.64 32.41 8.58
N LYS A 60 -19.93 33.34 7.94
CA LYS A 60 -18.50 33.19 7.61
C LYS A 60 -17.66 33.03 8.87
N ARG A 61 -17.90 33.85 9.90
CA ARG A 61 -17.21 33.78 11.20
C ARG A 61 -17.42 32.43 11.90
N GLN A 62 -18.56 31.77 11.66
CA GLN A 62 -18.84 30.44 12.20
C GLN A 62 -18.27 29.30 11.34
N ALA A 63 -18.07 29.52 10.04
CA ALA A 63 -17.51 28.54 9.11
C ALA A 63 -15.98 28.42 9.27
N GLU A 64 -15.28 29.54 9.42
CA GLU A 64 -13.82 29.61 9.54
C GLU A 64 -13.22 28.69 10.61
N PRO A 65 -13.68 28.67 11.88
CA PRO A 65 -13.12 27.76 12.90
C PRO A 65 -13.44 26.28 12.61
N LYS A 66 -14.54 25.99 11.90
CA LYS A 66 -14.87 24.62 11.51
C LYS A 66 -13.96 24.14 10.37
N ASP A 67 -13.66 25.01 9.42
CA ASP A 67 -12.74 24.70 8.33
C ASP A 67 -11.31 24.49 8.86
N GLU A 68 -10.88 25.27 9.85
CA GLU A 68 -9.61 25.08 10.56
C GLU A 68 -9.57 23.75 11.32
N GLN A 69 -10.61 23.44 12.11
CA GLN A 69 -10.70 22.15 12.80
C GLN A 69 -10.69 20.96 11.81
N ILE A 70 -11.38 21.08 10.68
CA ILE A 70 -11.37 20.04 9.63
C ILE A 70 -9.97 19.90 9.03
N ALA A 71 -9.23 21.00 8.84
CA ALA A 71 -7.84 20.95 8.36
C ALA A 71 -6.93 20.22 9.36
N ASP A 72 -7.00 20.56 10.65
CA ASP A 72 -6.22 19.91 11.71
C ASP A 72 -6.51 18.41 11.81
N MET A 73 -7.80 18.04 11.74
CA MET A 73 -8.21 16.64 11.74
C MET A 73 -7.67 15.90 10.50
N ARG A 74 -7.68 16.54 9.33
CA ARG A 74 -7.10 15.95 8.10
C ARG A 74 -5.60 15.74 8.23
N ASP A 75 -4.88 16.67 8.85
CA ASP A 75 -3.43 16.55 9.04
C ASP A 75 -3.10 15.47 10.08
N THR A 76 -3.87 15.38 11.16
CA THR A 76 -3.76 14.27 12.13
C THR A 76 -3.99 12.91 11.45
N ILE A 77 -5.00 12.80 10.58
CA ILE A 77 -5.25 11.56 9.82
C ILE A 77 -4.06 11.20 8.94
N LYS A 78 -3.47 12.17 8.21
CA LYS A 78 -2.29 11.91 7.36
C LYS A 78 -1.08 11.45 8.19
N GLU A 79 -0.88 12.02 9.37
CA GLU A 79 0.20 11.61 10.27
C GLU A 79 -0.01 10.17 10.76
N MET A 80 -1.24 9.84 11.16
CA MET A 80 -1.61 8.47 11.56
C MET A 80 -1.44 7.48 10.41
N GLU A 81 -1.85 7.82 9.19
CA GLU A 81 -1.64 6.99 7.99
C GLU A 81 -0.15 6.74 7.72
N ALA A 82 0.68 7.77 7.87
CA ALA A 82 2.13 7.64 7.74
C ALA A 82 2.72 6.73 8.82
N GLU A 83 2.20 6.79 10.05
CA GLU A 83 2.61 5.93 11.15
C GLU A 83 2.20 4.46 10.90
N ILE A 84 0.97 4.23 10.45
CA ILE A 84 0.49 2.89 10.04
C ILE A 84 1.37 2.30 8.94
N ALA A 85 1.72 3.09 7.92
CA ALA A 85 2.62 2.64 6.85
C ALA A 85 4.01 2.25 7.38
N ARG A 86 4.55 3.00 8.36
CA ARG A 86 5.82 2.65 9.04
C ARG A 86 5.69 1.36 9.83
N PHE A 87 4.58 1.14 10.54
CA PHE A 87 4.34 -0.10 11.28
C PHE A 87 4.23 -1.30 10.34
N HIS A 88 3.50 -1.20 9.22
CA HIS A 88 3.45 -2.27 8.23
C HIS A 88 4.83 -2.63 7.68
N LYS A 89 5.64 -1.62 7.34
CA LYS A 89 7.02 -1.86 6.87
C LYS A 89 7.88 -2.54 7.92
N THR A 90 7.75 -2.13 9.18
CA THR A 90 8.50 -2.70 10.30
C THR A 90 8.06 -4.13 10.60
N ASN A 91 6.75 -4.40 10.61
CA ASN A 91 6.20 -5.74 10.81
C ASN A 91 6.63 -6.69 9.69
N ALA A 92 6.58 -6.26 8.43
CA ALA A 92 7.06 -7.07 7.32
C ALA A 92 8.56 -7.41 7.44
N ALA A 93 9.37 -6.46 7.92
CA ALA A 93 10.78 -6.71 8.20
C ALA A 93 10.97 -7.70 9.36
N LEU A 94 10.19 -7.54 10.44
CA LEU A 94 10.21 -8.45 11.59
C LEU A 94 9.80 -9.87 11.18
N ASP A 95 8.75 -10.04 10.37
CA ASP A 95 8.30 -11.33 9.85
C ASP A 95 9.39 -12.02 9.01
N LEU A 96 10.10 -11.25 8.17
CA LEU A 96 11.23 -11.75 7.42
C LEU A 96 12.34 -12.23 8.35
N THR A 97 12.75 -11.44 9.35
CA THR A 97 13.76 -11.86 10.32
C THR A 97 13.32 -13.06 11.15
N LEU A 98 12.05 -13.15 11.51
CA LEU A 98 11.49 -14.30 12.22
C LEU A 98 11.57 -15.56 11.35
N SER A 99 11.28 -15.44 10.05
CA SER A 99 11.41 -16.55 9.11
C SER A 99 12.86 -17.01 8.95
N GLU A 100 13.82 -16.08 8.91
CA GLU A 100 15.25 -16.37 8.87
C GLU A 100 15.71 -17.12 10.13
N TYR A 101 15.28 -16.65 11.31
CA TYR A 101 15.62 -17.32 12.57
C TYR A 101 15.01 -18.72 12.66
N ARG A 102 13.76 -18.91 12.23
CA ARG A 102 13.13 -20.24 12.17
C ARG A 102 13.89 -21.18 11.22
N LEU A 103 14.33 -20.68 10.06
CA LEU A 103 15.13 -21.49 9.13
C LEU A 103 16.48 -21.88 9.75
N LYS A 104 17.14 -20.95 10.44
CA LYS A 104 18.40 -21.20 11.15
C LYS A 104 18.23 -22.21 12.27
N GLU A 105 17.17 -22.10 13.06
CA GLU A 105 16.81 -23.05 14.11
C GLU A 105 16.63 -24.46 13.54
N ASN A 106 15.83 -24.60 12.48
CA ASN A 106 15.63 -25.88 11.80
C ASN A 106 16.94 -26.47 11.24
N GLY A 107 17.82 -25.61 10.70
CA GLY A 107 19.14 -26.02 10.22
C GLY A 107 20.03 -26.56 11.35
N LEU A 108 20.08 -25.86 12.49
CA LEU A 108 20.83 -26.28 13.66
C LEU A 108 20.28 -27.57 14.28
N GLN A 109 18.95 -27.73 14.34
CA GLN A 109 18.33 -28.96 14.82
C GLN A 109 18.72 -30.17 13.97
N LYS A 110 18.73 -30.02 12.63
CA LYS A 110 19.19 -31.08 11.73
C LYS A 110 20.66 -31.42 11.94
N GLU A 111 21.51 -30.42 12.15
CA GLU A 111 22.93 -30.63 12.41
C GLU A 111 23.16 -31.35 13.76
N ILE A 112 22.40 -31.00 14.80
CA ILE A 112 22.44 -31.71 16.09
C ILE A 112 22.08 -33.19 15.90
N LEU A 113 21.01 -33.49 15.13
CA LEU A 113 20.63 -34.88 14.84
C LEU A 113 21.72 -35.63 14.07
N ARG A 114 22.32 -34.98 13.06
CA ARG A 114 23.44 -35.54 12.31
C ARG A 114 24.62 -35.88 13.21
N GLN A 115 25.02 -34.94 14.07
CA GLN A 115 26.12 -35.13 15.02
C GLN A 115 25.81 -36.25 16.02
N ARG A 116 24.57 -36.32 16.53
CA ARG A 116 24.14 -37.43 17.41
C ARG A 116 24.25 -38.78 16.71
N HIS A 117 23.86 -38.87 15.44
CA HIS A 117 24.01 -40.11 14.68
C HIS A 117 25.48 -40.49 14.51
N THR A 118 26.34 -39.54 14.09
CA THR A 118 27.78 -39.78 13.96
C THR A 118 28.43 -40.22 15.28
N ILE A 119 28.03 -39.62 16.41
CA ILE A 119 28.50 -40.05 17.75
C ILE A 119 28.01 -41.48 18.04
N SER A 120 26.73 -41.77 17.79
CA SER A 120 26.18 -43.12 18.02
C SER A 120 26.88 -44.19 17.18
N ASP A 121 27.15 -43.90 15.91
CA ASP A 121 27.87 -44.81 15.02
C ASP A 121 29.30 -45.03 15.51
N GLY A 122 29.99 -43.95 15.92
CA GLY A 122 31.32 -44.04 16.52
C GLY A 122 31.34 -44.85 17.82
N GLU A 123 30.35 -44.66 18.70
CA GLU A 123 30.18 -45.44 19.93
C GLU A 123 29.91 -46.92 19.64
N GLN A 124 29.12 -47.23 18.61
CA GLN A 124 28.87 -48.62 18.18
C GLN A 124 30.16 -49.28 17.67
N VAL A 125 30.96 -48.58 16.87
CA VAL A 125 32.26 -49.08 16.41
C VAL A 125 33.19 -49.37 17.60
N ILE A 126 33.26 -48.44 18.57
CA ILE A 126 34.05 -48.62 19.79
C ILE A 126 33.55 -49.84 20.59
N LYS A 127 32.24 -49.98 20.79
CA LYS A 127 31.65 -51.13 21.50
C LYS A 127 31.93 -52.45 20.79
N HIS A 128 31.81 -52.50 19.47
CA HIS A 128 32.13 -53.69 18.69
C HIS A 128 33.61 -54.07 18.84
N PHE A 129 34.52 -53.10 18.75
CA PHE A 129 35.94 -53.35 18.99
C PHE A 129 36.21 -53.85 20.41
N GLN A 130 35.59 -53.23 21.43
CA GLN A 130 35.72 -53.66 22.83
C GLN A 130 35.25 -55.11 23.05
N ASN A 131 34.13 -55.49 22.42
CA ASN A 131 33.61 -56.85 22.49
C ASN A 131 34.58 -57.85 21.83
N ASP A 132 35.03 -57.56 20.60
CA ASP A 132 35.98 -58.42 19.87
C ASP A 132 37.33 -58.55 20.63
N LEU A 133 37.77 -57.48 21.29
CA LEU A 133 38.96 -57.50 22.15
C LEU A 133 38.75 -58.36 23.40
N THR A 134 37.57 -58.26 24.04
CA THR A 134 37.22 -59.06 25.22
C THR A 134 37.15 -60.55 24.87
N GLU A 135 36.59 -60.89 23.71
CA GLU A 135 36.56 -62.24 23.16
C GLU A 135 37.97 -62.79 22.93
N THR A 136 38.85 -61.99 22.31
CA THR A 136 40.27 -62.34 22.15
C THR A 136 40.96 -62.57 23.50
N GLY A 137 40.63 -61.76 24.51
CA GLY A 137 41.14 -61.88 25.87
C GLY A 137 40.76 -63.20 26.56
N GLN A 138 39.70 -63.89 26.14
CA GLN A 138 39.32 -65.19 26.72
C GLN A 138 40.32 -66.30 26.35
N HIS A 139 41.09 -66.13 25.27
CA HIS A 139 42.08 -67.10 24.80
C HIS A 139 43.48 -66.90 25.40
N VAL A 140 43.64 -66.04 26.42
CA VAL A 140 44.95 -65.68 26.99
C VAL A 140 45.75 -66.88 27.55
N MET A 141 45.06 -67.94 27.97
CA MET A 141 45.68 -69.16 28.51
C MET A 141 46.10 -70.16 27.42
N ASP A 142 45.64 -69.99 26.17
CA ASP A 142 45.90 -70.88 25.02
C ASP A 142 46.71 -70.15 23.93
N PRO A 143 48.05 -70.28 23.89
CA PRO A 143 48.91 -69.49 23.00
C PRO A 143 48.60 -69.62 21.50
N HIS A 144 48.15 -70.80 21.03
CA HIS A 144 47.85 -71.03 19.63
C HIS A 144 46.53 -70.36 19.19
N LYS A 145 45.49 -70.45 20.03
CA LYS A 145 44.19 -69.82 19.77
C LYS A 145 44.24 -68.30 19.91
N LEU A 146 45.05 -67.79 20.85
CA LEU A 146 45.27 -66.35 21.01
C LEU A 146 45.88 -65.74 19.75
N LYS A 147 46.88 -66.39 19.14
CA LYS A 147 47.49 -65.93 17.89
C LYS A 147 46.47 -65.82 16.76
N GLU A 148 45.61 -66.81 16.59
CA GLU A 148 44.54 -66.80 15.58
C GLU A 148 43.52 -65.68 15.82
N ALA A 149 43.06 -65.53 17.07
CA ALA A 149 42.10 -64.48 17.44
C ALA A 149 42.67 -63.06 17.24
N VAL A 150 43.95 -62.83 17.58
CA VAL A 150 44.62 -61.54 17.35
C VAL A 150 44.77 -61.23 15.86
N VAL A 151 45.07 -62.21 15.03
CA VAL A 151 45.15 -62.03 13.56
C VAL A 151 43.77 -61.63 13.00
N LEU A 152 42.69 -62.27 13.44
CA LEU A 152 41.33 -61.91 13.03
C LEU A 152 40.94 -60.50 13.49
N LEU A 153 41.27 -60.12 14.72
CA LEU A 153 41.05 -58.77 15.25
C LEU A 153 41.78 -57.71 14.40
N LEU A 154 43.05 -57.96 14.06
CA LEU A 154 43.87 -57.05 13.26
C LEU A 154 43.38 -56.97 11.81
N GLN A 155 42.88 -58.07 11.25
CA GLN A 155 42.29 -58.09 9.91
C GLN A 155 40.97 -57.31 9.86
N ARG A 156 40.18 -57.37 10.95
CA ARG A 156 38.87 -56.71 11.04
C ARG A 156 38.95 -55.21 11.37
N HIS A 157 39.87 -54.82 12.25
CA HIS A 157 39.96 -53.44 12.77
C HIS A 157 41.30 -52.73 12.49
N GLY A 158 42.33 -53.46 12.09
CA GLY A 158 43.70 -52.95 11.94
C GLY A 158 44.01 -52.23 10.63
N GLY A 159 43.03 -52.08 9.73
CA GLY A 159 43.09 -51.21 8.55
C GLY A 159 44.41 -51.15 7.78
N THR A 160 44.58 -52.00 6.76
CA THR A 160 45.20 -51.50 5.52
C THR A 160 44.24 -50.45 4.95
N GLY A 161 44.74 -49.23 4.75
CA GLY A 161 43.93 -48.04 4.51
C GLY A 161 42.87 -48.20 3.42
N GLY A 162 41.65 -47.75 3.75
CA GLY A 162 40.57 -47.35 2.85
C GLY A 162 40.37 -48.22 1.61
N SER A 163 39.39 -49.13 1.67
CA SER A 163 38.85 -49.74 0.45
C SER A 163 38.40 -48.62 -0.51
N PRO A 164 38.99 -48.52 -1.73
CA PRO A 164 38.61 -47.52 -2.72
C PRO A 164 37.14 -47.64 -3.14
N SER A 165 36.52 -48.80 -2.91
CA SER A 165 35.13 -49.05 -3.28
C SER A 165 34.14 -48.25 -2.44
N LEU A 166 34.39 -48.04 -1.14
CA LEU A 166 33.48 -47.27 -0.28
C LEU A 166 33.61 -45.76 -0.52
N LEU A 167 34.84 -45.27 -0.68
CA LEU A 167 35.10 -43.87 -1.04
C LEU A 167 34.55 -43.54 -2.44
N ALA A 168 34.65 -44.44 -3.41
CA ALA A 168 34.05 -44.26 -4.73
C ALA A 168 32.52 -44.22 -4.66
N GLN A 169 31.91 -45.01 -3.78
CA GLN A 169 30.45 -45.05 -3.61
C GLN A 169 29.93 -43.79 -2.91
N ASP A 170 30.65 -43.27 -1.91
CA ASP A 170 30.34 -41.99 -1.26
C ASP A 170 30.52 -40.80 -2.21
N VAL A 171 31.58 -40.80 -3.01
CA VAL A 171 31.82 -39.76 -4.02
C VAL A 171 30.70 -39.78 -5.07
N GLN A 172 30.29 -40.95 -5.54
CA GLN A 172 29.21 -41.10 -6.51
C GLN A 172 27.85 -40.64 -5.93
N ALA A 173 27.55 -41.04 -4.69
CA ALA A 173 26.33 -40.60 -4.00
C ALA A 173 26.29 -39.08 -3.80
N GLU A 174 27.44 -38.45 -3.54
CA GLU A 174 27.54 -36.99 -3.41
C GLU A 174 27.39 -36.28 -4.76
N PHE A 175 27.92 -36.84 -5.84
CA PHE A 175 27.67 -36.37 -7.20
C PHE A 175 26.19 -36.44 -7.58
N ASP A 176 25.50 -37.52 -7.23
CA ASP A 176 24.07 -37.68 -7.51
C ASP A 176 23.22 -36.66 -6.73
N ARG A 177 23.57 -36.38 -5.46
CA ARG A 177 22.91 -35.31 -4.67
C ARG A 177 23.11 -33.93 -5.28
N GLN A 178 24.34 -33.62 -5.70
CA GLN A 178 24.65 -32.33 -6.35
C GLN A 178 23.91 -32.18 -7.68
N ARG A 179 23.85 -33.26 -8.48
CA ARG A 179 23.08 -33.29 -9.72
C ARG A 179 21.59 -33.06 -9.46
N GLU A 180 21.00 -33.75 -8.49
CA GLU A 180 19.58 -33.60 -8.15
C GLU A 180 19.26 -32.18 -7.64
N PHE A 181 20.15 -31.56 -6.88
CA PHE A 181 20.01 -30.15 -6.47
C PHE A 181 20.02 -29.19 -7.67
N LEU A 182 20.95 -29.39 -8.61
CA LEU A 182 21.02 -28.58 -9.84
C LEU A 182 19.78 -28.81 -10.72
N GLU A 183 19.31 -30.04 -10.86
CA GLU A 183 18.09 -30.37 -11.61
C GLU A 183 16.85 -29.70 -10.97
N ARG A 184 16.70 -29.75 -9.64
CA ARG A 184 15.62 -29.03 -8.92
C ARG A 184 15.70 -27.52 -9.10
N THR A 185 16.92 -26.96 -9.10
CA THR A 185 17.15 -25.52 -9.28
C THR A 185 16.77 -25.10 -10.70
N ILE A 186 17.18 -25.87 -11.71
CA ILE A 186 16.81 -25.64 -13.12
C ILE A 186 15.29 -25.75 -13.28
N ALA A 187 14.65 -26.75 -12.70
CA ALA A 187 13.19 -26.90 -12.78
C ALA A 187 12.45 -25.71 -12.15
N THR A 188 12.95 -25.21 -11.01
CA THR A 188 12.39 -24.04 -10.32
C THR A 188 12.58 -22.77 -11.15
N LEU A 189 13.76 -22.55 -11.73
CA LEU A 189 14.05 -21.41 -12.60
C LEU A 189 13.18 -21.44 -13.86
N ARG A 190 13.02 -22.61 -14.49
CA ARG A 190 12.12 -22.76 -15.64
C ARG A 190 10.68 -22.38 -15.30
N ARG A 191 10.16 -22.84 -14.16
CA ARG A 191 8.81 -22.46 -13.68
C ARG A 191 8.71 -20.97 -13.39
N LYS A 192 9.73 -20.35 -12.79
CA LYS A 192 9.73 -18.90 -12.54
C LYS A 192 9.64 -18.12 -13.85
N VAL A 193 10.45 -18.47 -14.85
CA VAL A 193 10.43 -17.80 -16.15
C VAL A 193 9.06 -17.93 -16.84
N THR A 194 8.41 -19.09 -16.77
CA THR A 194 7.07 -19.26 -17.36
C THR A 194 6.02 -18.43 -16.62
N VAL A 195 6.05 -18.43 -15.28
CA VAL A 195 5.09 -17.68 -14.46
C VAL A 195 5.28 -16.17 -14.62
N GLU A 196 6.52 -15.67 -14.57
CA GLU A 196 6.81 -14.25 -14.81
C GLU A 196 6.41 -13.83 -16.23
N GLY A 197 6.62 -14.69 -17.23
CA GLY A 197 6.17 -14.44 -18.60
C GLY A 197 4.66 -14.34 -18.73
N GLU A 198 3.90 -15.17 -18.02
CA GLU A 198 2.42 -15.11 -17.99
C GLU A 198 1.92 -13.88 -17.22
N GLN A 199 2.52 -13.57 -16.07
CA GLN A 199 2.22 -12.37 -15.29
C GLN A 199 2.46 -11.10 -16.12
N HIS A 200 3.60 -10.99 -16.80
CA HIS A 200 3.89 -9.87 -17.68
C HIS A 200 2.87 -9.71 -18.80
N ARG A 201 2.40 -10.82 -19.41
CA ARG A 201 1.33 -10.76 -20.42
C ARG A 201 0.01 -10.29 -19.81
N ALA A 202 -0.36 -10.81 -18.64
CA ALA A 202 -1.59 -10.43 -17.95
C ALA A 202 -1.60 -8.95 -17.55
N ASP A 203 -0.50 -8.47 -16.96
CA ASP A 203 -0.32 -7.06 -16.60
C ASP A 203 -0.35 -6.15 -17.82
N TYR A 204 0.29 -6.56 -18.91
CA TYR A 204 0.28 -5.80 -20.16
C TYR A 204 -1.14 -5.65 -20.73
N VAL A 205 -1.95 -6.72 -20.69
CA VAL A 205 -3.35 -6.66 -21.11
C VAL A 205 -4.16 -5.77 -20.18
N ARG A 206 -3.98 -5.88 -18.86
CA ARG A 206 -4.66 -5.04 -17.87
C ARG A 206 -4.35 -3.56 -18.07
N ILE A 207 -3.07 -3.18 -18.13
CA ILE A 207 -2.62 -1.81 -18.36
C ILE A 207 -3.18 -1.28 -19.68
N ARG A 208 -3.22 -2.10 -20.73
CA ARG A 208 -3.81 -1.72 -22.01
C ARG A 208 -5.32 -1.46 -21.90
N GLN A 209 -6.06 -2.27 -21.15
CA GLN A 209 -7.49 -2.07 -20.92
C GLN A 209 -7.76 -0.79 -20.11
N GLU A 210 -6.99 -0.56 -19.06
CA GLU A 210 -7.05 0.68 -18.25
C GLU A 210 -6.73 1.90 -19.10
N ASN A 211 -5.66 1.88 -19.88
CA ASN A 211 -5.32 2.95 -20.82
C ASN A 211 -6.45 3.22 -21.81
N MET A 212 -7.13 2.17 -22.29
CA MET A 212 -8.26 2.33 -23.20
C MET A 212 -9.49 2.92 -22.50
N ALA A 213 -9.75 2.57 -21.23
CA ALA A 213 -10.81 3.17 -20.42
C ALA A 213 -10.53 4.66 -20.14
N LEU A 214 -9.31 5.00 -19.70
CA LEU A 214 -8.87 6.38 -19.48
C LEU A 214 -8.98 7.23 -20.74
N VAL A 215 -8.63 6.67 -21.92
CA VAL A 215 -8.81 7.39 -23.19
C VAL A 215 -10.29 7.65 -23.48
N ARG A 216 -11.22 6.74 -23.14
CA ARG A 216 -12.66 6.98 -23.29
C ARG A 216 -13.13 8.07 -22.35
N GLU A 217 -12.74 8.03 -21.08
CA GLU A 217 -13.08 9.06 -20.08
C GLU A 217 -12.53 10.43 -20.47
N LEU A 218 -11.26 10.50 -20.88
CA LEU A 218 -10.62 11.72 -21.38
C LEU A 218 -11.39 12.30 -22.57
N ASN A 219 -11.82 11.45 -23.51
CA ASN A 219 -12.60 11.89 -24.66
C ASN A 219 -14.02 12.33 -24.26
N GLN A 220 -14.64 11.68 -23.28
CA GLN A 220 -15.94 12.07 -22.73
C GLN A 220 -15.87 13.43 -22.04
N LEU A 221 -14.90 13.62 -21.13
CA LEU A 221 -14.65 14.90 -20.47
C LEU A 221 -14.31 16.02 -21.46
N ARG A 222 -13.58 15.71 -22.55
CA ARG A 222 -13.33 16.68 -23.63
C ARG A 222 -14.62 17.08 -24.37
N ARG A 223 -15.57 16.16 -24.54
CA ARG A 223 -16.88 16.48 -25.14
C ARG A 223 -17.73 17.32 -24.20
N GLU A 224 -17.75 16.97 -22.92
CA GLU A 224 -18.46 17.74 -21.88
C GLU A 224 -17.88 19.14 -21.72
N LEU A 225 -16.55 19.29 -21.74
CA LEU A 225 -15.90 20.59 -21.72
C LEU A 225 -16.21 21.43 -22.98
N ARG A 226 -16.31 20.80 -24.15
CA ARG A 226 -16.75 21.48 -25.39
C ARG A 226 -18.22 21.89 -25.30
N ALA A 227 -19.10 21.01 -24.83
CA ALA A 227 -20.52 21.31 -24.67
C ALA A 227 -20.76 22.42 -23.62
N ALA A 228 -20.03 22.41 -22.51
CA ALA A 228 -20.08 23.47 -21.50
C ALA A 228 -19.55 24.80 -22.02
N ARG A 229 -18.55 24.77 -22.92
CA ARG A 229 -18.03 25.96 -23.61
C ARG A 229 -18.99 26.51 -24.67
N ASP A 230 -19.66 25.64 -25.43
CA ASP A 230 -20.63 26.03 -26.45
C ASP A 230 -21.98 26.47 -25.84
N GLY A 231 -22.38 25.88 -24.70
CA GLY A 231 -23.50 26.35 -23.88
C GLY A 231 -23.20 27.64 -23.11
N GLY A 232 -21.91 27.95 -22.92
CA GLY A 232 -21.39 29.20 -22.36
C GLY A 232 -20.94 30.17 -23.44
N SER A 233 -21.80 30.47 -24.41
CA SER A 233 -21.54 31.56 -25.35
C SER A 233 -21.65 32.92 -24.63
N GLN A 234 -20.58 33.30 -23.93
CA GLN A 234 -19.99 34.64 -23.78
C GLN A 234 -18.74 34.55 -22.90
N SER A 235 -17.60 34.16 -23.48
CA SER A 235 -16.29 34.67 -23.01
C SER A 235 -15.24 34.41 -24.08
N SER A 236 -14.95 35.45 -24.85
CA SER A 236 -13.80 35.55 -25.73
C SER A 236 -12.53 35.58 -24.89
N LEU A 237 -11.65 34.59 -25.06
CA LEU A 237 -10.18 34.68 -25.09
C LEU A 237 -9.59 33.26 -24.94
N ILE A 238 -8.40 33.06 -25.51
CA ILE A 238 -7.59 31.83 -25.53
C ILE A 238 -7.86 30.93 -26.76
N ALA A 239 -7.38 31.42 -27.90
CA ALA A 239 -7.10 30.64 -29.11
C ALA A 239 -5.59 30.31 -29.26
N ALA A 240 -4.85 30.19 -28.15
CA ALA A 240 -3.37 30.12 -28.19
C ALA A 240 -2.72 28.83 -27.65
N LEU A 241 -3.48 27.77 -27.36
CA LEU A 241 -2.90 26.49 -26.92
C LEU A 241 -3.51 25.32 -27.69
N THR A 242 -3.19 25.25 -28.98
CA THR A 242 -3.29 24.02 -29.76
C THR A 242 -1.89 23.66 -30.24
N PRO A 243 -1.24 22.60 -29.72
CA PRO A 243 -0.25 21.91 -30.53
C PRO A 243 -1.00 21.19 -31.64
N LYS A 244 -0.57 21.42 -32.88
CA LYS A 244 -1.02 20.74 -34.09
C LYS A 244 -1.11 19.23 -33.83
N THR A 245 -2.30 18.67 -33.96
CA THR A 245 -2.51 17.23 -34.10
C THR A 245 -1.86 16.77 -35.40
N GLY A 246 -0.59 16.37 -35.33
CA GLY A 246 -0.03 15.43 -36.29
C GLY A 246 -0.78 14.10 -36.12
N GLY A 247 -1.35 13.61 -37.21
CA GLY A 247 -2.18 12.41 -37.22
C GLY A 247 -1.46 11.23 -36.57
N LEU A 248 -2.02 10.72 -35.48
CA LEU A 248 -1.67 9.40 -34.97
C LEU A 248 -2.35 8.38 -35.87
N ASN A 249 -1.57 7.94 -36.85
CA ASN A 249 -1.83 6.83 -37.74
C ASN A 249 -2.28 5.61 -36.92
N GLN A 250 -3.49 5.13 -37.18
CA GLN A 250 -4.19 4.13 -36.38
C GLN A 250 -3.67 2.69 -36.59
N ASN A 251 -2.47 2.51 -37.12
CA ASN A 251 -2.02 1.20 -37.62
C ASN A 251 -0.55 0.84 -37.35
N GLN A 252 -0.02 1.15 -36.16
CA GLN A 252 1.20 0.49 -35.67
C GLN A 252 1.14 0.37 -34.14
N LEU A 253 0.62 -0.76 -33.66
CA LEU A 253 0.88 -1.20 -32.28
C LEU A 253 2.29 -1.82 -32.22
N PRO A 254 3.11 -1.52 -31.19
CA PRO A 254 4.33 -2.26 -30.94
C PRO A 254 3.98 -3.73 -30.70
N GLN A 255 4.61 -4.62 -31.48
CA GLN A 255 4.51 -6.07 -31.26
C GLN A 255 5.17 -6.46 -29.93
N PRO A 256 4.73 -7.55 -29.27
CA PRO A 256 5.41 -8.06 -28.09
C PRO A 256 6.87 -8.42 -28.44
N PRO A 257 7.85 -8.13 -27.56
CA PRO A 257 9.22 -8.54 -27.80
C PRO A 257 9.31 -10.08 -27.80
N SER A 258 9.99 -10.61 -28.81
CA SER A 258 10.32 -12.02 -28.97
C SER A 258 11.19 -12.51 -27.79
N PRO A 259 11.04 -13.78 -27.36
CA PRO A 259 11.84 -14.34 -26.27
C PRO A 259 13.24 -14.66 -26.81
N GLY A 260 14.18 -13.72 -26.63
CA GLY A 260 15.56 -13.94 -27.06
C GLY A 260 16.47 -12.77 -26.76
N SER A 261 16.99 -12.71 -25.53
CA SER A 261 18.26 -12.05 -25.21
C SER A 261 18.54 -12.23 -23.71
N SER A 262 19.21 -13.33 -23.38
CA SER A 262 19.93 -13.46 -22.12
C SER A 262 20.96 -12.32 -22.02
N LYS A 263 20.75 -11.38 -21.10
CA LYS A 263 21.82 -10.50 -20.61
C LYS A 263 22.21 -10.98 -19.22
N ALA A 264 23.49 -11.34 -19.11
CA ALA A 264 24.14 -11.86 -17.92
C ALA A 264 23.92 -10.94 -16.72
N LEU A 265 23.48 -11.55 -15.62
CA LEU A 265 23.44 -10.90 -14.31
C LEU A 265 24.86 -10.89 -13.75
N THR A 266 25.55 -9.75 -13.85
CA THR A 266 26.84 -9.56 -13.18
C THR A 266 26.59 -9.37 -11.69
N VAL A 267 26.87 -10.40 -10.90
CA VAL A 267 26.86 -10.33 -9.43
C VAL A 267 28.01 -9.43 -8.97
N ALA A 268 27.70 -8.17 -8.68
CA ALA A 268 28.61 -7.25 -8.02
C ALA A 268 28.55 -7.48 -6.51
N LYS A 269 29.53 -8.20 -5.99
CA LYS A 269 29.80 -8.41 -4.56
C LYS A 269 30.23 -7.09 -3.93
N LYS A 270 29.33 -6.41 -3.21
CA LYS A 270 29.71 -5.38 -2.24
C LYS A 270 29.51 -5.91 -0.83
N ARG A 271 30.63 -6.25 -0.18
CA ARG A 271 30.75 -6.36 1.27
C ARG A 271 30.75 -4.94 1.84
N THR A 272 29.90 -4.67 2.83
CA THR A 272 30.07 -3.55 3.75
C THR A 272 30.01 -4.09 5.18
N PRO A 273 30.96 -3.74 6.07
CA PRO A 273 30.95 -4.17 7.44
C PRO A 273 30.14 -3.21 8.33
N GLY A 274 29.39 -3.78 9.27
CA GLY A 274 29.19 -3.30 10.64
C GLY A 274 28.62 -1.89 10.90
N SER A 275 27.42 -1.86 11.49
CA SER A 275 27.19 -1.09 12.72
C SER A 275 25.93 -1.61 13.42
N ALA A 276 26.11 -2.30 14.55
CA ALA A 276 25.04 -2.60 15.48
C ALA A 276 24.70 -1.32 16.25
N GLN A 277 23.52 -0.76 16.04
CA GLN A 277 22.95 0.24 16.94
C GLN A 277 21.78 -0.39 17.68
N ARG A 278 21.97 -0.52 19.00
CA ARG A 278 20.97 -0.94 19.97
C ARG A 278 20.01 0.24 20.14
N ILE A 279 18.81 0.16 19.56
CA ILE A 279 17.76 1.15 19.79
C ILE A 279 16.92 0.67 20.97
N THR A 280 17.09 1.32 22.11
CA THR A 280 16.21 1.24 23.27
C THR A 280 14.86 1.90 22.98
N ALA A 281 13.77 1.24 23.37
CA ALA A 281 12.41 1.76 23.27
C ALA A 281 12.19 2.99 24.19
N PRO A 282 11.52 4.07 23.73
CA PRO A 282 11.12 5.18 24.60
C PRO A 282 9.91 4.81 25.48
N ALA A 283 10.01 5.13 26.76
CA ALA A 283 9.11 4.71 27.84
C ALA A 283 7.80 5.52 28.00
N HIS A 284 7.03 5.80 26.93
CA HIS A 284 5.84 6.66 27.06
C HIS A 284 4.51 6.10 26.51
N TRP A 285 4.21 4.81 26.67
CA TRP A 285 2.86 4.31 26.34
C TRP A 285 2.34 3.34 27.42
N LYS A 286 2.23 3.83 28.65
CA LYS A 286 1.31 3.28 29.67
C LYS A 286 0.11 4.21 29.81
N GLN A 287 -0.68 4.39 28.75
CA GLN A 287 -2.04 4.95 28.78
C GLN A 287 -2.52 5.17 27.34
N ALA A 288 -2.97 4.11 26.69
CA ALA A 288 -3.86 4.23 25.55
C ALA A 288 -4.82 3.05 25.61
N GLY A 289 -6.09 3.35 25.89
CA GLY A 289 -7.17 2.37 25.85
C GLY A 289 -7.42 1.85 24.43
N PRO A 290 -8.22 0.79 24.27
CA PRO A 290 -8.34 0.11 22.98
C PRO A 290 -9.06 0.97 21.95
N VAL A 291 -8.35 1.28 20.86
CA VAL A 291 -8.93 1.85 19.63
C VAL A 291 -9.77 0.78 18.96
N VAL A 292 -11.06 1.08 18.80
CA VAL A 292 -12.01 0.23 18.06
C VAL A 292 -11.75 0.42 16.58
N VAL A 293 -11.17 -0.60 15.94
CA VAL A 293 -11.09 -0.70 14.48
C VAL A 293 -12.47 -1.15 13.98
N VAL A 294 -13.08 -0.32 13.13
CA VAL A 294 -14.31 -0.65 12.41
C VAL A 294 -13.90 -1.36 11.13
N ASP A 295 -13.95 -2.69 11.13
CA ASP A 295 -13.71 -3.50 9.94
C ASP A 295 -15.03 -3.81 9.22
N THR A 296 -15.10 -3.43 7.95
CA THR A 296 -16.09 -3.85 6.98
C THR A 296 -15.78 -5.27 6.48
N GLU A 297 -16.66 -6.20 6.84
CA GLU A 297 -17.04 -7.48 6.21
C GLU A 297 -15.97 -8.41 5.61
N GLY A 298 -15.76 -9.55 6.30
CA GLY A 298 -15.14 -10.77 5.79
C GLY A 298 -15.14 -11.86 6.86
N VAL A 299 -16.16 -12.73 6.86
CA VAL A 299 -16.50 -13.69 7.92
C VAL A 299 -15.40 -14.74 8.16
N MET A 300 -14.65 -14.56 9.24
CA MET A 300 -14.02 -15.62 10.05
C MET A 300 -14.38 -15.30 11.49
N GLY A 301 -15.24 -16.12 12.09
CA GLY A 301 -15.86 -15.85 13.38
C GLY A 301 -14.84 -15.56 14.47
N SER A 302 -14.90 -14.36 15.05
CA SER A 302 -14.19 -14.03 16.28
C SER A 302 -14.69 -14.94 17.40
N PRO A 303 -13.81 -15.43 18.30
CA PRO A 303 -14.23 -16.24 19.43
C PRO A 303 -15.24 -15.44 20.28
N PRO A 304 -16.33 -16.08 20.75
CA PRO A 304 -17.37 -15.40 21.50
C PRO A 304 -16.75 -14.69 22.70
N LYS A 305 -17.17 -13.45 22.98
CA LYS A 305 -16.66 -12.62 24.09
C LYS A 305 -16.56 -13.37 25.43
N ALA A 306 -17.37 -14.41 25.63
CA ALA A 306 -17.31 -15.32 26.77
C ALA A 306 -15.98 -16.10 26.89
N GLU A 307 -15.38 -16.55 25.78
CA GLU A 307 -14.08 -17.25 25.80
C GLU A 307 -12.92 -16.32 26.15
N VAL A 308 -12.96 -15.09 25.65
CA VAL A 308 -11.93 -14.08 25.97
C VAL A 308 -12.00 -13.70 27.44
N GLU A 309 -13.20 -13.54 28.00
CA GLU A 309 -13.36 -13.30 29.44
C GLU A 309 -12.97 -14.52 30.28
N ALA A 310 -13.31 -15.74 29.86
CA ALA A 310 -12.88 -16.96 30.56
C ALA A 310 -11.35 -17.12 30.60
N LEU A 311 -10.65 -16.75 29.52
CA LEU A 311 -9.19 -16.76 29.46
C LEU A 311 -8.57 -15.67 30.34
N LYS A 312 -9.17 -14.48 30.42
CA LYS A 312 -8.73 -13.43 31.36
C LYS A 312 -8.85 -13.88 32.81
N THR A 313 -9.97 -14.49 33.18
CA THR A 313 -10.18 -14.99 34.55
C THR A 313 -9.15 -16.06 34.90
N ARG A 314 -8.88 -17.01 33.99
CA ARG A 314 -7.84 -18.04 34.18
C ARG A 314 -6.44 -17.46 34.32
N LEU A 315 -6.10 -16.44 33.52
CA LEU A 315 -4.81 -15.77 33.63
C LEU A 315 -4.64 -15.09 34.99
N LEU A 316 -5.69 -14.42 35.48
CA LEU A 316 -5.71 -13.79 36.80
C LEU A 316 -5.55 -14.83 37.93
N THR A 317 -6.23 -15.97 37.84
CA THR A 317 -6.09 -17.05 38.82
C THR A 317 -4.68 -17.63 38.83
N LEU A 318 -4.06 -17.82 37.67
CA LEU A 318 -2.67 -18.31 37.58
C LEU A 318 -1.67 -17.28 38.10
N GLN A 319 -1.91 -15.98 37.88
CA GLN A 319 -1.08 -14.91 38.43
C GLN A 319 -1.14 -14.89 39.96
N GLN A 320 -2.32 -15.10 40.54
CA GLN A 320 -2.50 -15.12 41.98
C GLN A 320 -1.85 -16.37 42.61
N GLN A 321 -1.96 -17.53 41.97
CA GLN A 321 -1.27 -18.76 42.40
C GLN A 321 0.26 -18.66 42.31
N LEU A 322 0.79 -17.87 41.39
CA LEU A 322 2.23 -17.58 41.29
C LEU A 322 2.72 -16.58 42.35
N GLN A 323 1.85 -15.72 42.88
CA GLN A 323 2.19 -14.80 43.97
C GLN A 323 2.09 -15.46 45.37
N GLU A 324 1.33 -16.54 45.48
CA GLU A 324 1.18 -17.33 46.72
C GLU A 324 2.22 -18.46 46.87
N ARG A 325 3.13 -18.63 45.90
CA ARG A 325 4.29 -19.53 45.95
C ARG A 325 5.59 -18.77 46.20
#